data_AF-A0A9E0DGN8-F1
#
_entry.id   AF-A0A9E0DGN8-F1
#
_cell.length_a   1.000
_cell.length_b   1.000
_cell.length_c   1.000
_cell.angle_alpha   90.00
_cell.angle_beta   90.00
_cell.angle_gamma   90.00
#
_symmetry.space_group_name_H-M   'P 1'
#
loop_
_entity.id
_entity.type
_entity.pdbx_description
1 polymer ?
#
loop_
_entity_poly.entity_id
_entity_poly.type
_entity_poly.pdbx_seq_one_letter_code
_entity_poly.pdbx_strand_id
1 'polypeptide(L)'
;MMIKRIVFAVLAGMAVILGLIVAAPAATAQTTVNCAQDVQVQSGDSLSKIAFETLGSFAAYPRIVTATNAAADVDSSYTAITNPGSIRVGWKLCIPGDGPVVDPNATPRPTPTPTMTPTPHPTLDPDAPNPLEIEVMRALDYPGSDIVIEETLAPGANYQRYYASYLSEGYKIYALLTVPNGTPPETGWPVVIFNHGYIQPDVYRTTERYIAYVDGFARNGYIVLRSDYRGHASSQGEATGGYGTPDYTVDVLNAVASVKKYAAADPDRMGMWGHSMGGQITLRSMVVTDDIKAGVIWAGVVGSYPDLLYNWRRSAAYTFTPPRTQRPWRDEYITTYGSPEENPDFWASISPNTYVADLSGPIQLHHGTNDGSVPFEFSTWLDEQIQAVGGVSEIYMYEGDDHNLAGYFNTAMSRSVAFFDKYVKNAE
;
A
#
# COMPACT_ATOMS: atom_id res chain seq x y z
N MET A 1 -64.52 -3.06 83.41
CA MET A 1 -64.71 -4.31 84.17
C MET A 1 -63.59 -5.26 83.75
N MET A 2 -62.74 -5.65 84.70
CA MET A 2 -61.85 -6.83 84.68
C MET A 2 -60.66 -6.86 83.67
N ILE A 3 -59.38 -6.82 84.14
CA ILE A 3 -58.48 -7.99 84.44
C ILE A 3 -57.81 -8.50 83.12
N LYS A 4 -56.50 -8.70 82.89
CA LYS A 4 -55.32 -9.08 83.72
C LYS A 4 -54.03 -9.11 82.84
N ARG A 5 -52.88 -8.70 83.43
CA ARG A 5 -51.57 -9.41 83.56
C ARG A 5 -50.70 -9.78 82.31
N ILE A 6 -49.41 -9.33 82.27
CA ILE A 6 -48.13 -10.10 82.53
C ILE A 6 -47.68 -10.93 81.29
N VAL A 7 -46.42 -11.01 80.78
CA VAL A 7 -45.03 -10.65 81.17
C VAL A 7 -44.09 -10.84 79.95
N PHE A 8 -42.91 -10.19 79.99
CA PHE A 8 -41.61 -10.40 79.31
C PHE A 8 -41.45 -11.46 78.18
N ALA A 9 -40.77 -11.11 77.08
CA ALA A 9 -39.31 -11.29 76.92
C ALA A 9 -38.86 -11.15 75.44
N VAL A 10 -37.66 -10.58 75.30
CA VAL A 10 -36.84 -10.25 74.13
C VAL A 10 -36.51 -11.44 73.21
N LEU A 11 -36.50 -11.22 71.88
CA LEU A 11 -35.37 -11.60 71.00
C LEU A 11 -35.50 -10.97 69.60
N ALA A 12 -34.35 -10.51 69.12
CA ALA A 12 -34.14 -9.69 67.93
C ALA A 12 -34.14 -10.48 66.61
N GLY A 13 -34.41 -9.80 65.50
CA GLY A 13 -34.15 -10.29 64.15
C GLY A 13 -34.61 -9.30 63.07
N MET A 14 -33.65 -8.68 62.37
CA MET A 14 -33.84 -7.73 61.26
C MET A 14 -34.60 -8.30 60.07
N ALA A 15 -35.49 -7.50 59.46
CA ALA A 15 -35.97 -7.53 58.07
C ALA A 15 -37.16 -6.55 57.96
N VAL A 16 -37.42 -5.68 56.97
CA VAL A 16 -36.92 -5.37 55.62
C VAL A 16 -37.44 -3.93 55.38
N ILE A 17 -36.59 -3.00 54.92
CA ILE A 17 -37.06 -1.70 54.41
C ILE A 17 -37.32 -1.88 52.91
N LEU A 18 -38.60 -1.86 52.52
CA LEU A 18 -39.01 -1.81 51.12
C LEU A 18 -38.89 -0.37 50.63
N GLY A 19 -37.81 -0.04 49.92
CA GLY A 19 -37.66 1.22 49.20
C GLY A 19 -38.34 1.14 47.83
N LEU A 20 -39.39 1.93 47.62
CA LEU A 20 -40.00 2.19 46.32
C LEU A 20 -38.99 2.95 45.44
N ILE A 21 -38.39 2.26 44.46
CA ILE A 21 -37.64 2.89 43.37
C ILE A 21 -38.65 3.26 42.28
N VAL A 22 -38.88 4.56 42.10
CA VAL A 22 -39.54 5.08 40.89
C VAL A 22 -38.51 4.97 39.76
N ALA A 23 -38.71 4.02 38.86
CA ALA A 23 -37.93 3.93 37.63
C ALA A 23 -38.34 5.09 36.71
N ALA A 24 -37.46 6.08 36.55
CA ALA A 24 -37.54 6.97 35.40
C ALA A 24 -37.26 6.14 34.12
N PRO A 25 -37.99 6.36 33.02
CA PRO A 25 -37.67 5.69 31.78
C PRO A 25 -36.28 6.14 31.33
N ALA A 26 -35.38 5.18 31.12
CA ALA A 26 -34.13 5.43 30.44
C ALA A 26 -34.47 5.94 29.04
N ALA A 27 -34.16 7.20 28.76
CA ALA A 27 -34.15 7.70 27.41
C ALA A 27 -33.09 6.91 26.64
N THR A 28 -33.52 6.03 25.75
CA THR A 28 -32.65 5.47 24.73
C THR A 28 -32.19 6.64 23.87
N ALA A 29 -30.94 7.06 24.02
CA ALA A 29 -30.31 7.91 23.01
C ALA A 29 -30.30 7.10 21.72
N GLN A 30 -31.28 7.36 20.84
CA GLN A 30 -31.20 6.91 19.46
C GLN A 30 -29.98 7.61 18.88
N THR A 31 -28.94 6.84 18.58
CA THR A 31 -27.82 7.27 17.76
C THR A 31 -28.39 7.66 16.40
N THR A 32 -28.70 8.94 16.23
CA THR A 32 -29.11 9.47 14.94
C THR A 32 -27.87 9.51 14.05
N VAL A 33 -27.78 8.57 13.12
CA VAL A 33 -26.76 8.61 12.07
C VAL A 33 -27.09 9.81 11.19
N ASN A 34 -26.36 10.90 11.36
CA ASN A 34 -26.60 12.14 10.64
C ASN A 34 -25.83 12.10 9.31
N CYS A 35 -26.47 11.61 8.25
CA CYS A 35 -25.93 11.69 6.90
C CYS A 35 -25.93 13.15 6.46
N ALA A 36 -24.74 13.73 6.23
CA ALA A 36 -24.63 15.10 5.76
C ALA A 36 -25.11 15.22 4.31
N GLN A 37 -24.93 14.16 3.53
CA GLN A 37 -25.40 14.05 2.15
C GLN A 37 -25.72 12.59 1.81
N ASP A 38 -26.74 12.40 0.98
CA ASP A 38 -27.07 11.11 0.37
C ASP A 38 -26.53 11.07 -1.06
N VAL A 39 -25.80 10.02 -1.41
CA VAL A 39 -25.29 9.79 -2.78
C VAL A 39 -25.88 8.50 -3.34
N GLN A 40 -26.37 8.57 -4.58
CA GLN A 40 -26.83 7.40 -5.34
C GLN A 40 -25.69 6.91 -6.24
N VAL A 41 -25.25 5.67 -6.05
CA VAL A 41 -24.19 5.06 -6.86
C VAL A 41 -24.61 5.02 -8.33
N GLN A 42 -23.77 5.59 -9.20
CA GLN A 42 -23.92 5.57 -10.65
C GLN A 42 -23.01 4.52 -11.29
N SER A 43 -23.22 4.28 -12.59
CA SER A 43 -22.34 3.40 -13.36
C SER A 43 -20.94 4.03 -13.47
N GLY A 44 -19.90 3.25 -13.14
CA GLY A 44 -18.51 3.73 -13.12
C GLY A 44 -18.11 4.44 -11.82
N ASP A 45 -18.91 4.35 -10.77
CA ASP A 45 -18.50 4.80 -9.45
C ASP A 45 -17.76 3.71 -8.67
N SER A 46 -16.71 4.13 -7.99
CA SER A 46 -16.03 3.40 -6.92
C SER A 46 -16.18 4.18 -5.61
N LEU A 47 -16.10 3.49 -4.46
CA LEU A 47 -16.20 4.15 -3.16
C LEU A 47 -15.11 5.20 -2.95
N SER A 48 -13.88 4.92 -3.43
CA SER A 48 -12.76 5.86 -3.40
C SER A 48 -13.03 7.10 -4.24
N LYS A 49 -13.58 6.95 -5.46
CA LYS A 49 -13.98 8.10 -6.29
C LYS A 49 -15.03 8.97 -5.60
N ILE A 50 -16.08 8.36 -5.06
CA ILE A 50 -17.12 9.10 -4.30
C ILE A 50 -16.49 9.79 -3.07
N ALA A 51 -15.57 9.13 -2.38
CA ALA A 51 -14.85 9.72 -1.24
C ALA A 51 -13.99 10.92 -1.65
N PHE A 52 -13.35 10.87 -2.81
CA PHE A 52 -12.63 12.02 -3.34
C PHE A 52 -13.57 13.19 -3.69
N GLU A 53 -14.67 12.91 -4.39
CA GLU A 53 -15.63 13.95 -4.80
C GLU A 53 -16.36 14.61 -3.61
N THR A 54 -16.57 13.87 -2.52
CA THR A 54 -17.39 14.33 -1.38
C THR A 54 -16.58 14.68 -0.13
N LEU A 55 -15.44 14.02 0.08
CA LEU A 55 -14.58 14.16 1.28
C LEU A 55 -13.16 14.65 0.93
N GLY A 56 -12.85 14.87 -0.35
CA GLY A 56 -11.56 15.40 -0.81
C GLY A 56 -10.40 14.39 -0.74
N SER A 57 -10.64 13.13 -0.38
CA SER A 57 -9.60 12.09 -0.29
C SER A 57 -10.10 10.72 -0.71
N PHE A 58 -9.38 10.07 -1.63
CA PHE A 58 -9.66 8.68 -2.04
C PHE A 58 -9.59 7.71 -0.87
N ALA A 59 -8.67 7.94 0.07
CA ALA A 59 -8.47 7.10 1.25
C ALA A 59 -9.58 7.26 2.31
N ALA A 60 -10.44 8.28 2.19
CA ALA A 60 -11.53 8.53 3.13
C ALA A 60 -12.76 7.62 2.92
N TYR A 61 -12.76 6.75 1.90
CA TYR A 61 -13.88 5.87 1.61
C TYR A 61 -14.35 4.96 2.75
N PRO A 62 -13.50 4.50 3.70
CA PRO A 62 -13.97 3.74 4.86
C PRO A 62 -14.97 4.52 5.72
N ARG A 63 -14.88 5.86 5.74
CA ARG A 63 -15.85 6.72 6.43
C ARG A 63 -17.25 6.60 5.81
N ILE A 64 -17.33 6.50 4.48
CA ILE A 64 -18.60 6.28 3.76
C ILE A 64 -19.15 4.88 4.07
N VAL A 65 -18.29 3.86 4.14
CA VAL A 65 -18.70 2.50 4.52
C VAL A 65 -19.31 2.46 5.91
N THR A 66 -18.62 3.03 6.90
CA THR A 66 -19.09 3.08 8.28
C THR A 66 -20.41 3.85 8.41
N ALA A 67 -20.50 5.03 7.80
CA ALA A 67 -21.71 5.84 7.84
C ALA A 67 -22.90 5.15 7.14
N THR A 68 -22.66 4.51 5.99
CA THR A 68 -23.69 3.79 5.24
C THR A 68 -24.17 2.55 5.99
N ASN A 69 -23.27 1.81 6.63
CA ASN A 69 -23.63 0.63 7.42
C ASN A 69 -24.42 1.02 8.68
N ALA A 70 -24.01 2.08 9.39
CA ALA A 70 -24.76 2.61 10.51
C ALA A 70 -26.15 3.11 10.08
N ALA A 71 -26.26 3.76 8.92
CA ALA A 71 -27.55 4.19 8.37
C ALA A 71 -28.43 3.00 7.99
N ALA A 72 -27.86 1.94 7.43
CA ALA A 72 -28.57 0.71 7.05
C ALA A 72 -29.16 -0.05 8.26
N ASP A 73 -28.57 0.10 9.45
CA ASP A 73 -29.10 -0.52 10.69
C ASP A 73 -30.43 0.10 11.14
N VAL A 74 -30.72 1.34 10.72
CA VAL A 74 -31.91 2.10 11.17
C VAL A 74 -32.85 2.53 10.02
N ASP A 75 -32.36 2.56 8.78
CA ASP A 75 -33.10 2.93 7.58
C ASP A 75 -32.81 1.92 6.44
N SER A 76 -33.84 1.14 6.09
CA SER A 76 -33.75 0.09 5.06
C SER A 76 -33.61 0.62 3.63
N SER A 77 -33.65 1.93 3.42
CA SER A 77 -33.30 2.54 2.13
C SER A 77 -31.79 2.50 1.82
N TYR A 78 -30.94 2.30 2.84
CA TYR A 78 -29.51 2.03 2.68
C TYR A 78 -29.24 0.54 2.62
N THR A 79 -28.23 0.15 1.84
CA THR A 79 -27.75 -1.25 1.79
C THR A 79 -26.41 -1.34 2.49
N ALA A 80 -26.31 -2.24 3.47
CA ALA A 80 -25.05 -2.49 4.17
C ALA A 80 -23.97 -2.96 3.18
N ILE A 81 -22.86 -2.22 3.16
CA ILE A 81 -21.67 -2.51 2.40
C ILE A 81 -20.86 -3.56 3.14
N THR A 82 -20.97 -4.79 2.66
CA THR A 82 -20.23 -5.95 3.19
C THR A 82 -18.91 -6.20 2.45
N ASN A 83 -18.77 -5.66 1.24
CA ASN A 83 -17.56 -5.68 0.44
C ASN A 83 -17.33 -4.28 -0.16
N PRO A 84 -16.37 -3.50 0.37
CA PRO A 84 -16.08 -2.16 -0.16
C PRO A 84 -15.61 -2.15 -1.62
N GLY A 85 -15.03 -3.25 -2.10
CA GLY A 85 -14.66 -3.40 -3.51
C GLY A 85 -15.83 -3.62 -4.47
N SER A 86 -17.09 -3.68 -3.99
CA SER A 86 -18.26 -3.92 -4.83
C SER A 86 -19.49 -3.16 -4.34
N ILE A 87 -19.73 -1.99 -4.95
CA ILE A 87 -20.97 -1.23 -4.83
C ILE A 87 -21.82 -1.38 -6.11
N ARG A 88 -23.14 -1.22 -6.01
CA ARG A 88 -24.06 -1.43 -7.15
C ARG A 88 -24.80 -0.14 -7.49
N VAL A 89 -25.01 0.06 -8.78
CA VAL A 89 -25.82 1.18 -9.29
C VAL A 89 -27.18 1.22 -8.59
N GLY A 90 -27.56 2.41 -8.14
CA GLY A 90 -28.79 2.66 -7.39
C GLY A 90 -28.69 2.45 -5.88
N TRP A 91 -27.54 1.96 -5.36
CA TRP A 91 -27.31 1.96 -3.92
C TRP A 91 -27.29 3.38 -3.38
N LYS A 92 -27.94 3.58 -2.24
CA LYS A 92 -27.90 4.82 -1.48
C LYS A 92 -26.75 4.74 -0.47
N LEU A 93 -25.83 5.70 -0.54
CA LEU A 93 -24.70 5.85 0.36
C LEU A 93 -24.90 7.06 1.26
N CYS A 94 -24.53 6.91 2.53
CA CYS A 94 -24.52 7.98 3.53
C CYS A 94 -23.13 8.61 3.56
N ILE A 95 -23.03 9.89 3.21
CA ILE A 95 -21.78 10.67 3.31
C ILE A 95 -21.75 11.34 4.70
N PRO A 96 -20.75 11.04 5.54
CA PRO A 96 -20.62 11.69 6.85
C PRO A 96 -20.15 13.15 6.69
N GLY A 97 -20.57 14.03 7.61
CA GLY A 97 -20.05 15.41 7.67
C GLY A 97 -18.64 15.52 8.25
N ASP A 98 -18.08 16.73 8.26
CA ASP A 98 -16.72 17.06 8.75
C ASP A 98 -16.58 17.06 10.29
N GLY A 99 -17.02 15.98 10.96
CA GLY A 99 -16.89 15.81 12.41
C GLY A 99 -15.96 14.66 12.80
N PRO A 100 -15.13 14.79 13.85
CA PRO A 100 -14.42 13.66 14.44
C PRO A 100 -15.42 12.71 15.10
N VAL A 101 -15.19 11.41 14.94
CA VAL A 101 -15.97 10.35 15.59
C VAL A 101 -15.52 10.25 17.05
N VAL A 102 -16.41 10.53 18.00
CA VAL A 102 -16.17 10.33 19.44
C VAL A 102 -16.76 8.99 19.85
N ASP A 103 -15.93 8.08 20.36
CA ASP A 103 -16.37 6.86 21.05
C ASP A 103 -16.84 7.20 22.48
N PRO A 104 -18.10 6.96 22.85
CA PRO A 104 -18.60 7.22 24.20
C PRO A 104 -18.19 6.18 25.27
N ASN A 105 -17.34 5.18 24.96
CA ASN A 105 -17.02 4.09 25.90
C ASN A 105 -15.54 3.78 26.16
N ALA A 106 -14.60 4.66 25.85
CA ALA A 106 -13.19 4.45 26.18
C ALA A 106 -12.95 4.41 27.71
N THR A 107 -12.67 3.22 28.25
CA THR A 107 -12.28 3.01 29.65
C THR A 107 -10.76 2.78 29.73
N PRO A 108 -10.00 3.38 30.68
CA PRO A 108 -8.54 3.22 30.72
C PRO A 108 -8.11 1.82 31.20
N ARG A 109 -7.17 1.20 30.47
CA ARG A 109 -6.61 -0.13 30.79
C ARG A 109 -5.29 -0.01 31.60
N PRO A 110 -5.03 -0.90 32.58
CA PRO A 110 -3.87 -0.79 33.48
C PRO A 110 -2.54 -1.24 32.85
N THR A 111 -1.46 -0.67 33.39
CA THR A 111 -0.05 -0.91 33.07
C THR A 111 0.45 -2.30 33.48
N PRO A 112 1.17 -3.06 32.63
CA PRO A 112 1.90 -4.25 33.05
C PRO A 112 3.40 -4.00 33.32
N THR A 113 3.91 -4.72 34.33
CA THR A 113 5.32 -4.83 34.78
C THR A 113 6.10 -5.84 33.90
N PRO A 114 7.42 -5.70 33.66
CA PRO A 114 8.09 -6.30 32.51
C PRO A 114 8.67 -7.70 32.76
N THR A 115 8.86 -8.51 31.70
CA THR A 115 9.86 -9.59 31.65
C THR A 115 10.37 -9.84 30.21
N MET A 116 11.70 -9.74 30.09
CA MET A 116 12.74 -10.00 29.07
C MET A 116 12.46 -10.45 27.61
N THR A 117 12.73 -9.50 26.70
CA THR A 117 13.60 -9.43 25.49
C THR A 117 13.93 -10.66 24.62
N PRO A 118 13.50 -10.61 23.34
CA PRO A 118 14.34 -10.68 22.15
C PRO A 118 14.69 -9.26 21.63
N THR A 119 15.82 -9.11 20.94
CA THR A 119 16.34 -7.84 20.41
C THR A 119 15.26 -7.04 19.66
N PRO A 120 15.00 -5.76 20.01
CA PRO A 120 13.83 -5.05 19.49
C PRO A 120 14.05 -4.61 18.03
N HIS A 121 13.11 -4.99 17.17
CA HIS A 121 12.67 -4.11 16.09
C HIS A 121 12.17 -2.81 16.76
N PRO A 122 12.42 -1.60 16.21
CA PRO A 122 11.88 -0.38 16.82
C PRO A 122 10.36 -0.56 17.00
N THR A 123 9.90 -0.50 18.25
CA THR A 123 8.46 -0.54 18.54
C THR A 123 7.83 0.67 17.86
N LEU A 124 6.82 0.44 17.01
CA LEU A 124 6.07 1.52 16.39
C LEU A 124 5.48 2.42 17.50
N ASP A 125 5.79 3.71 17.43
CA ASP A 125 5.29 4.73 18.35
C ASP A 125 4.16 5.50 17.64
N PRO A 126 2.92 5.49 18.16
CA PRO A 126 1.81 6.20 17.55
C PRO A 126 1.98 7.73 17.55
N ASP A 127 2.83 8.26 18.44
CA ASP A 127 3.07 9.70 18.57
C ASP A 127 4.30 10.19 17.77
N ALA A 128 5.03 9.27 17.13
CA ALA A 128 6.18 9.59 16.27
C ALA A 128 5.81 9.46 14.78
N PRO A 129 6.38 10.31 13.89
CA PRO A 129 6.17 10.17 12.46
C PRO A 129 6.59 8.77 11.97
N ASN A 130 5.69 8.08 11.27
CA ASN A 130 5.98 6.74 10.77
C ASN A 130 6.87 6.83 9.51
N PRO A 131 7.93 6.00 9.39
CA PRO A 131 8.81 6.01 8.21
C PRO A 131 8.13 5.72 6.86
N LEU A 132 6.92 5.16 6.84
CA LEU A 132 6.11 4.95 5.64
C LEU A 132 5.30 6.19 5.23
N GLU A 133 5.20 7.23 6.04
CA GLU A 133 4.48 8.44 5.66
C GLU A 133 5.18 9.09 4.47
N ILE A 134 4.43 9.42 3.42
CA ILE A 134 5.01 9.95 2.19
C ILE A 134 5.76 11.26 2.46
N GLU A 135 5.22 12.13 3.31
CA GLU A 135 5.88 13.39 3.71
C GLU A 135 7.17 13.15 4.52
N VAL A 136 7.21 12.11 5.36
CA VAL A 136 8.45 11.72 6.04
C VAL A 136 9.48 11.28 5.01
N MET A 137 9.09 10.42 4.05
CA MET A 137 9.99 9.95 3.00
C MET A 137 10.50 11.10 2.11
N ARG A 138 9.65 12.06 1.75
CA ARG A 138 10.02 13.27 0.98
C ARG A 138 11.06 14.14 1.71
N ALA A 139 11.04 14.13 3.04
CA ALA A 139 11.97 14.90 3.86
C ALA A 139 13.33 14.19 4.10
N LEU A 140 13.48 12.92 3.69
CA LEU A 140 14.73 12.18 3.84
C LEU A 140 15.70 12.45 2.68
N ASP A 141 16.98 12.34 2.99
CA ASP A 141 18.05 12.35 1.98
C ASP A 141 18.32 10.93 1.45
N TYR A 142 18.45 10.81 0.13
CA TYR A 142 18.82 9.57 -0.57
C TYR A 142 20.14 9.78 -1.33
N PRO A 143 21.30 9.81 -0.65
CA PRO A 143 22.55 10.21 -1.27
C PRO A 143 23.08 9.19 -2.30
N GLY A 144 22.68 7.91 -2.21
CA GLY A 144 23.25 6.81 -2.97
C GLY A 144 24.78 6.71 -2.82
N SER A 145 25.43 5.96 -3.72
CA SER A 145 26.88 5.85 -3.83
C SER A 145 27.30 5.70 -5.29
N ASP A 146 28.60 5.59 -5.55
CA ASP A 146 29.04 5.07 -6.84
C ASP A 146 28.58 3.62 -6.99
N ILE A 147 28.23 3.22 -8.22
CA ILE A 147 27.97 1.82 -8.56
C ILE A 147 29.30 1.10 -8.72
N VAL A 148 29.48 0.01 -7.97
CA VAL A 148 30.67 -0.85 -8.04
C VAL A 148 30.35 -2.07 -8.90
N ILE A 149 31.20 -2.35 -9.89
CA ILE A 149 31.12 -3.59 -10.68
C ILE A 149 31.87 -4.69 -9.92
N GLU A 150 31.13 -5.66 -9.41
CA GLU A 150 31.68 -6.79 -8.62
C GLU A 150 32.14 -7.92 -9.53
N GLU A 151 31.35 -8.21 -10.58
CA GLU A 151 31.62 -9.26 -11.54
C GLU A 151 31.08 -8.90 -12.92
N THR A 152 31.84 -9.21 -13.98
CA THR A 152 31.32 -9.17 -15.36
C THR A 152 30.70 -10.52 -15.70
N LEU A 153 29.43 -10.52 -16.05
CA LEU A 153 28.67 -11.71 -16.39
C LEU A 153 28.71 -11.97 -17.90
N ALA A 154 28.22 -13.14 -18.33
CA ALA A 154 28.03 -13.42 -19.74
C ALA A 154 27.11 -12.36 -20.38
N PRO A 155 27.50 -11.74 -21.50
CA PRO A 155 26.73 -10.66 -22.11
C PRO A 155 25.42 -11.15 -22.69
N GLY A 156 24.49 -10.21 -22.89
CA GLY A 156 23.28 -10.44 -23.66
C GLY A 156 23.49 -10.26 -25.17
N ALA A 157 22.39 -10.18 -25.92
CA ALA A 157 22.43 -10.06 -27.39
C ALA A 157 23.13 -8.78 -27.87
N ASN A 158 22.86 -7.65 -27.22
CA ASN A 158 23.36 -6.32 -27.58
C ASN A 158 23.60 -5.43 -26.34
N TYR A 159 23.90 -6.04 -25.19
CA TYR A 159 24.19 -5.35 -23.94
C TYR A 159 25.16 -6.17 -23.08
N GLN A 160 25.94 -5.48 -22.25
CA GLN A 160 26.76 -6.09 -21.21
C GLN A 160 25.93 -6.34 -19.95
N ARG A 161 26.35 -7.32 -19.15
CA ARG A 161 25.70 -7.69 -17.88
C ARG A 161 26.75 -7.69 -16.78
N TYR A 162 26.38 -7.12 -15.64
CA TYR A 162 27.25 -7.01 -14.48
C TYR A 162 26.51 -7.41 -13.22
N TYR A 163 27.21 -8.11 -12.35
CA TYR A 163 26.85 -8.14 -10.94
C TYR A 163 27.44 -6.89 -10.31
N ALA A 164 26.58 -6.01 -9.81
CA ALA A 164 26.96 -4.69 -9.32
C ALA A 164 26.46 -4.48 -7.89
N SER A 165 26.97 -3.45 -7.22
CA SER A 165 26.49 -3.03 -5.91
C SER A 165 26.49 -1.52 -5.74
N TYR A 166 25.70 -1.04 -4.77
CA TYR A 166 25.65 0.33 -4.30
C TYR A 166 25.35 0.36 -2.80
N LEU A 167 25.44 1.53 -2.16
CA LEU A 167 25.14 1.70 -0.74
C LEU A 167 23.74 2.29 -0.52
N SER A 168 23.05 1.76 0.48
CA SER A 168 21.79 2.27 1.02
C SER A 168 21.83 2.19 2.54
N GLU A 169 21.78 3.33 3.22
CA GLU A 169 21.86 3.41 4.70
C GLU A 169 23.07 2.66 5.31
N GLY A 170 24.19 2.64 4.59
CA GLY A 170 25.41 1.93 4.99
C GLY A 170 25.41 0.43 4.65
N TYR A 171 24.31 -0.13 4.18
CA TYR A 171 24.27 -1.50 3.65
C TYR A 171 24.74 -1.55 2.20
N LYS A 172 25.57 -2.55 1.90
CA LYS A 172 25.90 -2.92 0.52
C LYS A 172 24.74 -3.69 -0.10
N ILE A 173 24.08 -3.08 -1.07
CA ILE A 173 22.95 -3.65 -1.82
C ILE A 173 23.45 -4.09 -3.19
N TYR A 174 23.21 -5.36 -3.53
CA TYR A 174 23.58 -5.93 -4.82
C TYR A 174 22.46 -5.71 -5.85
N ALA A 175 22.86 -5.74 -7.11
CA ALA A 175 21.97 -5.53 -8.24
C ALA A 175 22.48 -6.26 -9.50
N LEU A 176 21.54 -6.59 -10.39
CA LEU A 176 21.87 -6.89 -11.78
C LEU A 176 21.86 -5.58 -12.57
N LEU A 177 23.01 -5.21 -13.13
CA LEU A 177 23.16 -4.07 -14.02
C LEU A 177 23.31 -4.56 -15.46
N THR A 178 22.56 -3.96 -16.37
CA THR A 178 22.75 -4.15 -17.81
C THR A 178 23.04 -2.82 -18.49
N VAL A 179 23.96 -2.82 -19.45
CA VAL A 179 24.39 -1.62 -20.17
C VAL A 179 24.37 -1.90 -21.68
N PRO A 180 23.62 -1.12 -22.49
CA PRO A 180 23.58 -1.32 -23.94
C PRO A 180 24.97 -1.25 -24.59
N ASN A 181 25.19 -2.07 -25.60
CA ASN A 181 26.37 -1.98 -26.46
C ASN A 181 26.20 -0.82 -27.45
N GLY A 182 27.32 -0.26 -27.90
CA GLY A 182 27.36 0.79 -28.92
C GLY A 182 27.68 2.16 -28.35
N THR A 183 27.45 3.19 -29.14
CA THR A 183 27.69 4.58 -28.73
C THR A 183 26.46 5.11 -28.00
N PRO A 184 26.58 5.55 -26.72
CA PRO A 184 25.48 6.18 -26.01
C PRO A 184 25.05 7.49 -26.71
N PRO A 185 23.79 7.93 -26.50
CA PRO A 185 23.42 9.32 -26.74
C PRO A 185 24.38 10.29 -26.01
N GLU A 186 24.46 11.53 -26.47
CA GLU A 186 25.37 12.54 -25.90
C GLU A 186 25.17 12.76 -24.40
N THR A 187 23.92 12.65 -23.93
CA THR A 187 23.54 12.78 -22.52
C THR A 187 23.66 11.50 -21.71
N GLY A 188 24.00 10.36 -22.34
CA GLY A 188 24.03 9.03 -21.73
C GLY A 188 22.87 8.13 -22.17
N TRP A 189 22.88 6.88 -21.73
CA TRP A 189 21.77 5.95 -21.98
C TRP A 189 20.60 6.24 -21.04
N PRO A 190 19.33 6.21 -21.53
CA PRO A 190 18.18 6.24 -20.64
C PRO A 190 18.17 5.01 -19.73
N VAL A 191 17.56 5.13 -18.57
CA VAL A 191 17.60 4.10 -17.52
C VAL A 191 16.20 3.59 -17.19
N VAL A 192 16.11 2.29 -16.90
CA VAL A 192 14.97 1.68 -16.20
C VAL A 192 15.45 1.15 -14.86
N ILE A 193 14.91 1.72 -13.77
CA ILE A 193 15.02 1.14 -12.44
C ILE A 193 13.99 0.02 -12.34
N PHE A 194 14.46 -1.21 -12.11
CA PHE A 194 13.64 -2.41 -12.20
C PHE A 194 13.35 -2.95 -10.79
N ASN A 195 12.09 -2.84 -10.38
CA ASN A 195 11.59 -3.26 -9.09
C ASN A 195 10.91 -4.62 -9.20
N HIS A 196 11.60 -5.69 -8.79
CA HIS A 196 11.03 -7.03 -8.83
C HIS A 196 9.94 -7.23 -7.77
N GLY A 197 9.01 -8.16 -8.04
CA GLY A 197 8.03 -8.63 -7.06
C GLY A 197 8.66 -9.47 -5.94
N TYR A 198 7.89 -9.75 -4.90
CA TYR A 198 8.39 -10.52 -3.75
C TYR A 198 8.83 -11.93 -4.16
N ILE A 199 10.05 -12.28 -3.79
CA ILE A 199 10.63 -13.62 -3.87
C ILE A 199 11.21 -13.89 -2.49
N GLN A 200 11.07 -15.10 -1.95
CA GLN A 200 11.64 -15.35 -0.62
C GLN A 200 13.16 -15.09 -0.63
N PRO A 201 13.71 -14.39 0.37
CA PRO A 201 15.11 -13.97 0.36
C PRO A 201 16.10 -15.13 0.20
N ASP A 202 15.81 -16.29 0.79
CA ASP A 202 16.64 -17.50 0.77
C ASP A 202 16.73 -18.16 -0.62
N VAL A 203 15.72 -17.98 -1.47
CA VAL A 203 15.69 -18.50 -2.84
C VAL A 203 15.93 -17.43 -3.91
N TYR A 204 15.92 -16.14 -3.55
CA TYR A 204 16.20 -15.07 -4.50
C TYR A 204 17.66 -15.11 -4.97
N ARG A 205 17.88 -14.95 -6.27
CA ARG A 205 19.21 -14.88 -6.89
C ARG A 205 19.23 -13.77 -7.94
N THR A 206 20.28 -12.95 -7.93
CA THR A 206 20.43 -11.76 -8.77
C THR A 206 20.47 -12.06 -10.27
N THR A 207 20.90 -13.26 -10.66
CA THR A 207 21.04 -13.68 -12.06
C THR A 207 19.89 -14.58 -12.53
N GLU A 208 18.86 -14.76 -11.70
CA GLU A 208 17.68 -15.58 -12.01
C GLU A 208 16.39 -14.78 -11.95
N ARG A 209 15.33 -15.33 -12.57
CA ARG A 209 13.98 -14.75 -12.71
C ARG A 209 14.00 -13.38 -13.39
N TYR A 210 12.85 -12.94 -13.92
CA TYR A 210 12.72 -11.68 -14.67
C TYR A 210 13.69 -11.47 -15.86
N ILE A 211 14.43 -12.50 -16.29
CA ILE A 211 15.46 -12.37 -17.34
C ILE A 211 14.85 -11.83 -18.64
N ALA A 212 13.72 -12.38 -19.08
CA ALA A 212 13.03 -11.92 -20.27
C ALA A 212 12.56 -10.45 -20.19
N TYR A 213 12.29 -9.96 -18.98
CA TYR A 213 11.80 -8.60 -18.74
C TYR A 213 12.96 -7.61 -18.82
N VAL A 214 14.05 -7.90 -18.10
CA VAL A 214 15.31 -7.14 -18.15
C VAL A 214 15.84 -7.10 -19.59
N ASP A 215 15.85 -8.25 -20.27
CA ASP A 215 16.23 -8.35 -21.68
C ASP A 215 15.37 -7.46 -22.58
N GLY A 216 14.06 -7.37 -22.30
CA GLY A 216 13.13 -6.54 -23.06
C GLY A 216 13.55 -5.08 -23.10
N PHE A 217 13.93 -4.51 -21.95
CA PHE A 217 14.40 -3.12 -21.88
C PHE A 217 15.85 -2.98 -22.36
N ALA A 218 16.76 -3.85 -21.92
CA ALA A 218 18.18 -3.77 -22.26
C ALA A 218 18.41 -3.86 -23.77
N ARG A 219 17.67 -4.74 -24.47
CA ARG A 219 17.75 -4.88 -25.93
C ARG A 219 17.25 -3.66 -26.69
N ASN A 220 16.40 -2.86 -26.05
CA ASN A 220 15.86 -1.62 -26.60
C ASN A 220 16.68 -0.40 -26.15
N GLY A 221 17.93 -0.55 -25.72
CA GLY A 221 18.84 0.58 -25.50
C GLY A 221 18.61 1.33 -24.20
N TYR A 222 18.15 0.63 -23.16
CA TYR A 222 18.11 1.15 -21.79
C TYR A 222 19.20 0.51 -20.94
N ILE A 223 19.83 1.30 -20.08
CA ILE A 223 20.46 0.73 -18.88
C ILE A 223 19.33 0.18 -18.01
N VAL A 224 19.49 -1.02 -17.50
CA VAL A 224 18.54 -1.60 -16.52
C VAL A 224 19.30 -1.89 -15.25
N LEU A 225 18.88 -1.28 -14.14
CA LEU A 225 19.36 -1.62 -12.80
C LEU A 225 18.23 -2.32 -12.04
N ARG A 226 18.39 -3.62 -11.81
CA ARG A 226 17.50 -4.41 -10.96
C ARG A 226 18.15 -4.60 -9.60
N SER A 227 17.73 -3.80 -8.62
CA SER A 227 18.17 -3.96 -7.23
C SER A 227 17.64 -5.28 -6.67
N ASP A 228 18.45 -5.94 -5.85
CA ASP A 228 18.04 -7.14 -5.13
C ASP A 228 17.21 -6.82 -3.87
N TYR A 229 17.29 -5.58 -3.38
CA TYR A 229 16.86 -5.13 -2.04
C TYR A 229 17.69 -5.69 -0.88
N ARG A 230 17.67 -5.00 0.27
CA ARG A 230 18.30 -5.47 1.50
C ARG A 230 17.77 -6.85 1.93
N GLY A 231 18.68 -7.66 2.47
CA GLY A 231 18.41 -9.03 2.91
C GLY A 231 18.18 -10.08 1.80
N HIS A 232 18.23 -9.71 0.52
CA HIS A 232 18.08 -10.63 -0.61
C HIS A 232 19.42 -10.96 -1.27
N ALA A 233 19.58 -12.20 -1.75
CA ALA A 233 20.83 -12.69 -2.36
C ALA A 233 22.07 -12.36 -1.50
N SER A 234 23.00 -11.55 -1.99
CA SER A 234 24.20 -11.12 -1.25
C SER A 234 24.06 -9.74 -0.62
N SER A 235 22.92 -9.06 -0.76
CA SER A 235 22.66 -7.76 -0.14
C SER A 235 22.68 -7.88 1.38
N GLN A 236 23.35 -6.92 2.01
CA GLN A 236 23.37 -6.76 3.46
C GLN A 236 22.01 -6.28 3.99
N GLY A 237 21.87 -6.23 5.32
CA GLY A 237 20.63 -5.87 6.01
C GLY A 237 19.67 -7.04 6.15
N GLU A 238 18.51 -6.78 6.75
CA GLU A 238 17.48 -7.78 7.02
C GLU A 238 16.30 -7.60 6.07
N ALA A 239 15.69 -8.71 5.65
CA ALA A 239 14.49 -8.67 4.83
C ALA A 239 13.26 -8.38 5.69
N THR A 240 12.68 -7.19 5.52
CA THR A 240 11.55 -6.67 6.31
C THR A 240 10.20 -6.71 5.57
N GLY A 241 10.22 -7.07 4.28
CA GLY A 241 9.04 -7.12 3.42
C GLY A 241 8.70 -5.77 2.78
N GLY A 242 7.75 -5.76 1.84
CA GLY A 242 7.48 -4.56 1.03
C GLY A 242 6.39 -3.62 1.55
N TYR A 243 5.61 -4.02 2.57
CA TYR A 243 4.37 -3.32 2.92
C TYR A 243 4.38 -2.68 4.31
N GLY A 244 5.15 -3.21 5.25
CA GLY A 244 5.16 -2.74 6.66
C GLY A 244 6.33 -1.82 7.01
N THR A 245 7.29 -1.64 6.10
CA THR A 245 8.45 -0.76 6.28
C THR A 245 8.82 -0.11 4.94
N PRO A 246 9.51 1.04 4.93
CA PRO A 246 9.92 1.72 3.70
C PRO A 246 11.21 1.15 3.09
N ASP A 247 11.85 0.18 3.74
CA ASP A 247 13.24 -0.26 3.49
C ASP A 247 13.57 -0.50 2.01
N TYR A 248 12.74 -1.28 1.30
CA TYR A 248 12.99 -1.57 -0.12
C TYR A 248 12.80 -0.35 -1.01
N THR A 249 11.92 0.58 -0.61
CA THR A 249 11.76 1.85 -1.32
C THR A 249 12.96 2.76 -1.06
N VAL A 250 13.49 2.80 0.17
CA VAL A 250 14.74 3.52 0.51
C VAL A 250 15.92 2.96 -0.29
N ASP A 251 16.02 1.64 -0.42
CA ASP A 251 17.05 1.00 -1.26
C ASP A 251 16.92 1.41 -2.72
N VAL A 252 15.71 1.51 -3.25
CA VAL A 252 15.46 1.91 -4.64
C VAL A 252 15.72 3.40 -4.85
N LEU A 253 15.36 4.28 -3.91
CA LEU A 253 15.65 5.71 -4.00
C LEU A 253 17.17 5.98 -3.93
N ASN A 254 17.92 5.22 -3.12
CA ASN A 254 19.38 5.25 -3.16
C ASN A 254 19.94 4.65 -4.47
N ALA A 255 19.27 3.66 -5.07
CA ALA A 255 19.65 3.14 -6.38
C ALA A 255 19.51 4.21 -7.48
N VAL A 256 18.39 4.96 -7.47
CA VAL A 256 18.17 6.11 -8.37
C VAL A 256 19.31 7.12 -8.24
N ALA A 257 19.62 7.55 -7.02
CA ALA A 257 20.72 8.48 -6.77
C ALA A 257 22.10 7.93 -7.19
N SER A 258 22.31 6.62 -7.08
CA SER A 258 23.56 5.96 -7.50
C SER A 258 23.68 5.87 -9.03
N VAL A 259 22.58 5.59 -9.72
CA VAL A 259 22.50 5.56 -11.19
C VAL A 259 22.79 6.93 -11.78
N LYS A 260 22.29 8.02 -11.19
CA LYS A 260 22.59 9.38 -11.65
C LYS A 260 24.09 9.71 -11.69
N LYS A 261 24.91 8.99 -10.90
CA LYS A 261 26.38 9.13 -10.86
C LYS A 261 27.09 8.18 -11.82
N TYR A 262 26.37 7.23 -12.41
CA TYR A 262 26.97 6.24 -13.31
C TYR A 262 27.25 6.88 -14.67
N ALA A 263 28.52 6.94 -15.07
CA ALA A 263 28.97 7.74 -16.22
C ALA A 263 28.31 7.43 -17.57
N ALA A 264 27.74 6.23 -17.75
CA ALA A 264 27.05 5.85 -18.97
C ALA A 264 25.54 6.13 -18.94
N ALA A 265 24.98 6.52 -17.79
CA ALA A 265 23.57 6.83 -17.61
C ALA A 265 23.28 8.30 -17.88
N ASP A 266 22.10 8.54 -18.45
CA ASP A 266 21.49 9.86 -18.52
C ASP A 266 20.66 10.09 -17.24
N PRO A 267 21.08 11.01 -16.34
CA PRO A 267 20.42 11.22 -15.06
C PRO A 267 19.03 11.86 -15.19
N ASP A 268 18.69 12.44 -16.35
CA ASP A 268 17.41 13.11 -16.58
C ASP A 268 16.39 12.21 -17.29
N ARG A 269 16.82 11.04 -17.76
CA ARG A 269 16.00 10.06 -18.52
C ARG A 269 15.89 8.74 -17.79
N MET A 270 15.17 8.74 -16.67
CA MET A 270 14.94 7.54 -15.86
C MET A 270 13.46 7.18 -15.80
N GLY A 271 13.12 5.96 -16.20
CA GLY A 271 11.84 5.32 -15.95
C GLY A 271 11.94 4.29 -14.82
N MET A 272 10.80 3.87 -14.29
CA MET A 272 10.74 2.84 -13.26
C MET A 272 9.71 1.78 -13.64
N TRP A 273 10.13 0.51 -13.62
CA TRP A 273 9.28 -0.63 -13.90
C TRP A 273 9.09 -1.46 -12.64
N GLY A 274 7.87 -1.89 -12.35
CA GLY A 274 7.54 -2.68 -11.18
C GLY A 274 6.59 -3.83 -11.46
N HIS A 275 6.79 -4.97 -10.79
CA HIS A 275 5.83 -6.08 -10.81
C HIS A 275 5.39 -6.48 -9.41
N SER A 276 4.09 -6.71 -9.19
CA SER A 276 3.56 -7.16 -7.90
C SER A 276 3.96 -6.21 -6.76
N MET A 277 4.69 -6.68 -5.75
CA MET A 277 5.31 -5.83 -4.71
C MET A 277 6.15 -4.67 -5.31
N GLY A 278 6.87 -4.92 -6.39
CA GLY A 278 7.66 -3.89 -7.08
C GLY A 278 6.81 -2.79 -7.70
N GLY A 279 5.53 -3.08 -7.99
CA GLY A 279 4.55 -2.06 -8.39
C GLY A 279 4.26 -1.05 -7.28
N GLN A 280 4.14 -1.53 -6.03
CA GLN A 280 3.98 -0.66 -4.87
C GLN A 280 5.21 0.22 -4.66
N ILE A 281 6.41 -0.37 -4.75
CA ILE A 281 7.68 0.36 -4.63
C ILE A 281 7.76 1.43 -5.72
N THR A 282 7.37 1.09 -6.95
CA THR A 282 7.34 2.02 -8.10
C THR A 282 6.40 3.19 -7.84
N LEU A 283 5.14 2.92 -7.46
CA LEU A 283 4.16 3.96 -7.18
C LEU A 283 4.61 4.87 -6.02
N ARG A 284 5.11 4.27 -4.93
CA ARG A 284 5.60 5.00 -3.76
C ARG A 284 6.80 5.87 -4.10
N SER A 285 7.78 5.35 -4.85
CA SER A 285 8.93 6.15 -5.31
C SER A 285 8.51 7.34 -6.16
N MET A 286 7.53 7.16 -7.06
CA MET A 286 7.08 8.23 -7.95
C MET A 286 6.30 9.36 -7.27
N VAL A 287 5.73 9.13 -6.08
CA VAL A 287 5.17 10.23 -5.26
C VAL A 287 6.19 10.81 -4.28
N VAL A 288 7.38 10.20 -4.14
CA VAL A 288 8.44 10.68 -3.24
C VAL A 288 9.51 11.49 -3.98
N THR A 289 9.79 11.21 -5.25
CA THR A 289 10.82 11.90 -6.05
C THR A 289 10.37 12.23 -7.47
N ASP A 290 10.86 13.37 -7.97
CA ASP A 290 10.68 13.88 -9.35
C ASP A 290 11.71 13.35 -10.35
N ASP A 291 12.63 12.50 -9.90
CA ASP A 291 13.67 11.91 -10.73
C ASP A 291 13.12 10.88 -11.74
N ILE A 292 11.92 10.33 -11.51
CA ILE A 292 11.32 9.29 -12.34
C ILE A 292 10.34 9.90 -13.34
N LYS A 293 10.64 9.79 -14.63
CA LYS A 293 9.87 10.44 -15.71
C LYS A 293 8.66 9.65 -16.15
N ALA A 294 8.62 8.35 -15.88
CA ALA A 294 7.50 7.48 -16.21
C ALA A 294 7.54 6.18 -15.42
N GLY A 295 6.37 5.65 -15.07
CA GLY A 295 6.23 4.37 -14.37
C GLY A 295 5.49 3.34 -15.21
N VAL A 296 5.96 2.09 -15.20
CA VAL A 296 5.21 0.96 -15.77
C VAL A 296 5.02 -0.09 -14.68
N ILE A 297 3.78 -0.44 -14.37
CA ILE A 297 3.43 -1.35 -13.29
C ILE A 297 2.64 -2.54 -13.82
N TRP A 298 3.18 -3.73 -13.59
CA TRP A 298 2.55 -5.01 -13.93
C TRP A 298 1.99 -5.67 -12.67
N ALA A 299 0.72 -6.06 -12.70
CA ALA A 299 0.03 -6.79 -11.63
C ALA A 299 0.33 -6.21 -10.22
N GLY A 300 0.40 -4.88 -10.13
CA GLY A 300 1.01 -4.20 -8.99
C GLY A 300 0.11 -4.19 -7.75
N VAL A 301 0.73 -4.27 -6.57
CA VAL A 301 0.03 -4.05 -5.30
C VAL A 301 -0.13 -2.55 -5.07
N VAL A 302 -1.05 -1.94 -5.82
CA VAL A 302 -1.22 -0.47 -5.92
C VAL A 302 -2.55 0.04 -5.34
N GLY A 303 -3.22 -0.78 -4.52
CA GLY A 303 -4.34 -0.32 -3.70
C GLY A 303 -3.84 0.57 -2.55
N SER A 304 -4.76 1.35 -1.97
CA SER A 304 -4.49 2.09 -0.73
C SER A 304 -4.22 1.12 0.43
N TYR A 305 -3.62 1.55 1.54
CA TYR A 305 -3.47 0.66 2.70
C TYR A 305 -4.81 0.11 3.22
N PRO A 306 -5.90 0.89 3.30
CA PRO A 306 -7.24 0.36 3.56
C PRO A 306 -7.65 -0.75 2.57
N ASP A 307 -7.40 -0.61 1.28
CA ASP A 307 -7.66 -1.66 0.29
C ASP A 307 -6.78 -2.89 0.51
N LEU A 308 -5.51 -2.68 0.85
CA LEU A 308 -4.61 -3.76 1.21
C LEU A 308 -5.13 -4.51 2.44
N LEU A 309 -5.76 -3.86 3.41
CA LEU A 309 -6.34 -4.51 4.59
C LEU A 309 -7.62 -5.29 4.24
N TYR A 310 -8.55 -4.66 3.53
CA TYR A 310 -9.93 -5.15 3.39
C TYR A 310 -10.20 -5.90 2.09
N ASN A 311 -9.57 -5.46 1.00
CA ASN A 311 -9.87 -5.91 -0.36
C ASN A 311 -8.80 -6.85 -0.92
N TRP A 312 -7.61 -6.92 -0.31
CA TRP A 312 -6.58 -7.87 -0.72
C TRP A 312 -6.71 -9.24 -0.03
N ARG A 313 -7.56 -10.09 -0.61
CA ARG A 313 -7.76 -11.49 -0.22
C ARG A 313 -7.09 -12.41 -1.24
N ARG A 314 -5.99 -13.08 -0.86
CA ARG A 314 -5.35 -14.07 -1.74
C ARG A 314 -6.26 -15.28 -1.92
N SER A 315 -6.43 -15.73 -3.16
CA SER A 315 -7.16 -16.97 -3.43
C SER A 315 -6.39 -18.15 -2.82
N ALA A 316 -7.11 -19.09 -2.19
CA ALA A 316 -6.53 -20.26 -1.52
C ALA A 316 -5.75 -21.20 -2.47
N ALA A 317 -5.85 -20.98 -3.79
CA ALA A 317 -5.18 -21.76 -4.83
C ALA A 317 -3.68 -21.42 -5.01
N TYR A 318 -3.16 -20.37 -4.38
CA TYR A 318 -1.70 -20.11 -4.37
C TYR A 318 -1.04 -21.00 -3.31
N THR A 319 -0.62 -22.21 -3.70
CA THR A 319 0.02 -23.22 -2.85
C THR A 319 1.50 -22.91 -2.55
N PHE A 320 1.82 -21.64 -2.32
CA PHE A 320 3.06 -21.29 -1.65
C PHE A 320 2.69 -20.79 -0.27
N THR A 321 2.71 -21.71 0.69
CA THR A 321 2.44 -21.46 2.11
C THR A 321 3.73 -21.00 2.78
N PRO A 322 4.01 -19.70 2.96
CA PRO A 322 4.60 -19.30 4.23
C PRO A 322 3.61 -19.65 5.33
N PRO A 323 4.07 -20.02 6.54
CA PRO A 323 3.17 -20.41 7.61
C PRO A 323 2.04 -19.39 7.78
N ARG A 324 0.85 -19.92 8.09
CA ARG A 324 -0.43 -19.24 8.30
C ARG A 324 -0.43 -18.24 9.47
N THR A 325 0.74 -17.76 9.89
CA THR A 325 0.91 -16.64 10.79
C THR A 325 0.76 -15.37 9.97
N GLN A 326 -0.38 -14.70 10.19
CA GLN A 326 -0.71 -13.30 9.94
C GLN A 326 0.41 -12.46 9.32
N ARG A 327 0.08 -11.66 8.31
CA ARG A 327 0.92 -10.53 7.88
C ARG A 327 1.18 -9.66 9.12
N PRO A 328 2.37 -9.73 9.76
CA PRO A 328 2.54 -9.16 11.11
C PRO A 328 2.22 -7.67 11.10
N TRP A 329 2.62 -7.00 10.02
CA TRP A 329 2.38 -5.57 9.82
C TRP A 329 0.90 -5.18 9.87
N ARG A 330 -0.05 -6.00 9.41
CA ARG A 330 -1.47 -5.60 9.38
C ARG A 330 -2.01 -5.46 10.80
N ASP A 331 -1.84 -6.52 11.58
CA ASP A 331 -2.33 -6.56 12.96
C ASP A 331 -1.52 -5.62 13.85
N GLU A 332 -0.20 -5.52 13.63
CA GLU A 332 0.68 -4.58 14.34
C GLU A 332 0.27 -3.12 14.06
N TYR A 333 0.08 -2.72 12.81
CA TYR A 333 -0.30 -1.35 12.48
C TYR A 333 -1.70 -1.01 12.98
N ILE A 334 -2.68 -1.91 12.86
CA ILE A 334 -4.02 -1.69 13.44
C ILE A 334 -3.92 -1.55 14.96
N THR A 335 -3.12 -2.39 15.62
CA THR A 335 -2.94 -2.33 17.09
C THR A 335 -2.27 -1.04 17.53
N THR A 336 -1.30 -0.54 16.76
CA THR A 336 -0.54 0.66 17.13
C THR A 336 -1.27 1.95 16.75
N TYR A 337 -1.81 2.03 15.53
CA TYR A 337 -2.31 3.29 14.95
C TYR A 337 -3.84 3.37 14.86
N GLY A 338 -4.57 2.30 15.19
CA GLY A 338 -6.01 2.19 15.02
C GLY A 338 -6.41 1.70 13.62
N SER A 339 -7.68 1.34 13.45
CA SER A 339 -8.21 0.96 12.15
C SER A 339 -8.28 2.14 11.16
N PRO A 340 -8.40 1.89 9.83
CA PRO A 340 -8.72 2.92 8.83
C PRO A 340 -9.88 3.84 9.18
N GLU A 341 -10.86 3.36 9.94
CA GLU A 341 -12.01 4.14 10.39
C GLU A 341 -11.69 4.99 11.62
N GLU A 342 -10.84 4.49 12.52
CA GLU A 342 -10.43 5.17 13.76
C GLU A 342 -9.38 6.26 13.49
N ASN A 343 -8.47 6.03 12.54
CA ASN A 343 -7.38 6.94 12.20
C ASN A 343 -7.18 7.11 10.68
N PRO A 344 -8.18 7.67 9.96
CA PRO A 344 -8.15 7.78 8.50
C PRO A 344 -6.96 8.62 8.00
N ASP A 345 -6.52 9.61 8.76
CA ASP A 345 -5.43 10.51 8.37
C ASP A 345 -4.08 9.78 8.32
N PHE A 346 -3.79 8.92 9.31
CA PHE A 346 -2.58 8.08 9.29
C PHE A 346 -2.58 7.10 8.10
N TRP A 347 -3.69 6.40 7.86
CA TRP A 347 -3.76 5.45 6.76
C TRP A 347 -3.69 6.14 5.39
N ALA A 348 -4.18 7.37 5.29
CA ALA A 348 -4.02 8.22 4.12
C ALA A 348 -2.55 8.68 3.95
N SER A 349 -1.86 9.05 5.03
CA SER A 349 -0.49 9.59 4.97
C SER A 349 0.55 8.55 4.51
N ILE A 350 0.31 7.25 4.76
CA ILE A 350 1.19 6.17 4.30
C ILE A 350 0.79 5.57 2.94
N SER A 351 -0.37 5.95 2.38
CA SER A 351 -0.91 5.42 1.12
C SER A 351 -0.47 6.26 -0.08
N PRO A 352 0.30 5.74 -1.04
CA PRO A 352 0.68 6.49 -2.25
C PRO A 352 -0.52 7.01 -3.06
N ASN A 353 -1.65 6.29 -3.01
CA ASN A 353 -2.92 6.66 -3.63
C ASN A 353 -3.44 8.05 -3.23
N THR A 354 -3.12 8.51 -2.01
CA THR A 354 -3.50 9.85 -1.53
C THR A 354 -2.72 10.95 -2.27
N TYR A 355 -1.55 10.62 -2.81
CA TYR A 355 -0.59 11.58 -3.40
C TYR A 355 -0.51 11.46 -4.93
N VAL A 356 -1.51 10.87 -5.59
CA VAL A 356 -1.48 10.67 -7.06
C VAL A 356 -1.45 11.98 -7.85
N ALA A 357 -1.88 13.09 -7.25
CA ALA A 357 -1.74 14.43 -7.84
C ALA A 357 -0.28 14.90 -7.93
N ASP A 358 0.60 14.30 -7.12
CA ASP A 358 2.03 14.64 -7.04
C ASP A 358 2.90 13.60 -7.77
N LEU A 359 2.31 12.76 -8.63
CA LEU A 359 3.09 11.80 -9.43
C LEU A 359 4.10 12.54 -10.32
N SER A 360 5.36 12.13 -10.25
CA SER A 360 6.45 12.69 -11.04
C SER A 360 6.35 12.48 -12.55
N GLY A 361 5.46 11.59 -13.00
CA GLY A 361 5.23 11.32 -14.41
C GLY A 361 4.06 10.36 -14.67
N PRO A 362 3.76 10.10 -15.96
CA PRO A 362 2.69 9.21 -16.37
C PRO A 362 2.91 7.75 -15.93
N ILE A 363 1.81 7.02 -15.73
CA ILE A 363 1.81 5.60 -15.33
C ILE A 363 1.17 4.72 -16.41
N GLN A 364 1.80 3.60 -16.75
CA GLN A 364 1.19 2.52 -17.54
C GLN A 364 0.95 1.29 -16.66
N LEU A 365 -0.28 0.77 -16.70
CA LEU A 365 -0.74 -0.35 -15.88
C LEU A 365 -1.05 -1.57 -16.76
N HIS A 366 -0.59 -2.74 -16.33
CA HIS A 366 -0.84 -4.02 -17.00
C HIS A 366 -1.35 -5.04 -15.98
N HIS A 367 -2.51 -5.66 -16.23
CA HIS A 367 -3.07 -6.63 -15.28
C HIS A 367 -3.86 -7.75 -15.98
N GLY A 368 -3.67 -9.00 -15.54
CA GLY A 368 -4.45 -10.15 -15.99
C GLY A 368 -5.77 -10.25 -15.22
N THR A 369 -6.89 -10.49 -15.89
CA THR A 369 -8.21 -10.57 -15.21
C THR A 369 -8.39 -11.87 -14.41
N ASN A 370 -7.50 -12.85 -14.60
CA ASN A 370 -7.44 -14.09 -13.81
C ASN A 370 -6.23 -14.13 -12.86
N ASP A 371 -5.73 -12.96 -12.45
CA ASP A 371 -4.68 -12.85 -11.44
C ASP A 371 -5.17 -13.37 -10.08
N GLY A 372 -4.60 -14.50 -9.64
CA GLY A 372 -4.93 -15.11 -8.35
C GLY A 372 -4.17 -14.51 -7.15
N SER A 373 -3.21 -13.61 -7.38
CA SER A 373 -2.31 -13.05 -6.38
C SER A 373 -2.68 -11.64 -5.98
N VAL A 374 -2.99 -10.77 -6.95
CA VAL A 374 -3.35 -9.37 -6.76
C VAL A 374 -4.66 -9.10 -7.50
N PRO A 375 -5.67 -8.48 -6.86
CA PRO A 375 -6.91 -8.11 -7.53
C PRO A 375 -6.63 -7.10 -8.65
N PHE A 376 -7.13 -7.35 -9.86
CA PHE A 376 -6.96 -6.42 -10.99
C PHE A 376 -7.64 -5.08 -10.73
N GLU A 377 -8.64 -5.06 -9.85
CA GLU A 377 -9.32 -3.87 -9.39
C GLU A 377 -8.36 -2.84 -8.79
N PHE A 378 -7.24 -3.26 -8.20
CA PHE A 378 -6.23 -2.31 -7.68
C PHE A 378 -5.65 -1.44 -8.80
N SER A 379 -5.42 -2.03 -9.98
CA SER A 379 -4.97 -1.24 -11.14
C SER A 379 -6.09 -0.36 -11.69
N THR A 380 -7.32 -0.86 -11.76
CA THR A 380 -8.46 -0.05 -12.21
C THR A 380 -8.69 1.15 -11.30
N TRP A 381 -8.66 0.97 -9.98
CA TRP A 381 -8.84 2.06 -9.03
C TRP A 381 -7.71 3.08 -9.09
N LEU A 382 -6.46 2.65 -9.24
CA LEU A 382 -5.35 3.58 -9.40
C LEU A 382 -5.51 4.42 -10.69
N ASP A 383 -5.89 3.80 -11.81
CA ASP A 383 -6.17 4.51 -13.05
C ASP A 383 -7.26 5.57 -12.88
N GLU A 384 -8.40 5.19 -12.28
CA GLU A 384 -9.49 6.11 -11.96
C GLU A 384 -9.00 7.30 -11.09
N GLN A 385 -8.17 7.02 -10.08
CA GLN A 385 -7.62 8.03 -9.18
C GLN A 385 -6.70 9.02 -9.91
N ILE A 386 -5.80 8.51 -10.76
CA ILE A 386 -4.88 9.34 -11.55
C ILE A 386 -5.67 10.21 -12.53
N GLN A 387 -6.63 9.63 -13.25
CA GLN A 387 -7.46 10.37 -14.22
C GLN A 387 -8.33 11.43 -13.53
N ALA A 388 -8.88 11.14 -12.34
CA ALA A 388 -9.72 12.07 -11.60
C ALA A 388 -8.99 13.35 -11.16
N VAL A 389 -7.67 13.30 -10.95
CA VAL A 389 -6.83 14.48 -10.67
C VAL A 389 -6.22 15.11 -11.92
N GLY A 390 -6.59 14.64 -13.12
CA GLY A 390 -6.07 15.12 -14.39
C GLY A 390 -4.67 14.60 -14.75
N GLY A 391 -4.19 13.59 -14.03
CA GLY A 391 -2.94 12.90 -14.33
C GLY A 391 -3.05 12.02 -15.58
N VAL A 392 -1.91 11.49 -16.04
CA VAL A 392 -1.84 10.67 -17.25
C VAL A 392 -1.60 9.21 -16.87
N SER A 393 -2.57 8.35 -17.16
CA SER A 393 -2.42 6.90 -17.07
C SER A 393 -2.89 6.17 -18.33
N GLU A 394 -2.26 5.03 -18.61
CA GLU A 394 -2.72 4.05 -19.60
C GLU A 394 -2.93 2.71 -18.91
N ILE A 395 -4.12 2.10 -19.04
CA ILE A 395 -4.42 0.79 -18.44
C ILE A 395 -4.69 -0.27 -19.50
N TYR A 396 -4.09 -1.44 -19.32
CA TYR A 396 -4.28 -2.61 -20.17
C TYR A 396 -4.68 -3.83 -19.32
N MET A 397 -5.92 -4.27 -19.52
CA MET A 397 -6.45 -5.50 -18.95
C MET A 397 -6.30 -6.65 -19.94
N TYR A 398 -5.80 -7.79 -19.46
CA TYR A 398 -5.53 -8.99 -20.25
C TYR A 398 -6.51 -10.09 -19.86
N GLU A 399 -7.54 -10.26 -20.69
CA GLU A 399 -8.65 -11.16 -20.39
C GLU A 399 -8.16 -12.61 -20.24
N GLY A 400 -8.45 -13.20 -19.07
CA GLY A 400 -8.11 -14.58 -18.72
C GLY A 400 -6.64 -14.83 -18.38
N ASP A 401 -5.76 -13.83 -18.48
CA ASP A 401 -4.33 -14.00 -18.20
C ASP A 401 -4.02 -13.97 -16.70
N ASP A 402 -2.85 -14.50 -16.35
CA ASP A 402 -2.41 -14.70 -14.97
C ASP A 402 -1.60 -13.52 -14.40
N HIS A 403 -1.10 -13.69 -13.17
CA HIS A 403 -0.26 -12.70 -12.47
C HIS A 403 1.00 -12.30 -13.24
N ASN A 404 1.54 -13.19 -14.08
CA ASN A 404 2.78 -12.95 -14.83
C ASN A 404 2.53 -12.50 -16.27
N LEU A 405 1.26 -12.36 -16.65
CA LEU A 405 0.83 -12.12 -18.02
C LEU A 405 1.41 -13.15 -19.00
N ALA A 406 1.42 -14.43 -18.62
CA ALA A 406 2.09 -15.47 -19.41
C ALA A 406 1.55 -15.58 -20.84
N GLY A 407 0.24 -15.36 -21.04
CA GLY A 407 -0.41 -15.38 -22.36
C GLY A 407 -0.13 -14.14 -23.20
N TYR A 408 0.08 -12.98 -22.56
CA TYR A 408 0.24 -11.68 -23.23
C TYR A 408 1.60 -11.00 -22.99
N PHE A 409 2.58 -11.74 -22.49
CA PHE A 409 3.90 -11.22 -22.08
C PHE A 409 4.55 -10.34 -23.15
N ASN A 410 4.63 -10.83 -24.40
CA ASN A 410 5.26 -10.08 -25.50
C ASN A 410 4.51 -8.79 -25.82
N THR A 411 3.18 -8.82 -25.79
CA THR A 411 2.33 -7.65 -26.02
C THR A 411 2.51 -6.61 -24.91
N ALA A 412 2.49 -7.05 -23.65
CA ALA A 412 2.73 -6.18 -22.51
C ALA A 412 4.14 -5.58 -22.56
N MET A 413 5.17 -6.38 -22.85
CA MET A 413 6.55 -5.91 -22.94
C MET A 413 6.75 -4.89 -24.06
N SER A 414 6.14 -5.12 -25.24
CA SER A 414 6.18 -4.17 -26.35
C SER A 414 5.53 -2.83 -25.99
N ARG A 415 4.42 -2.85 -25.23
CA ARG A 415 3.75 -1.62 -24.76
C ARG A 415 4.60 -0.89 -23.71
N SER A 416 5.19 -1.61 -22.76
CA SER A 416 6.11 -1.04 -21.77
C SER A 416 7.29 -0.31 -22.41
N VAL A 417 7.92 -0.94 -23.42
CA VAL A 417 9.02 -0.32 -24.17
C VAL A 417 8.54 0.91 -24.93
N ALA A 418 7.41 0.84 -25.63
CA ALA A 418 6.87 1.98 -26.36
C ALA A 418 6.53 3.16 -25.43
N PHE A 419 6.04 2.88 -24.23
CA PHE A 419 5.73 3.88 -23.22
C PHE A 419 6.98 4.59 -22.69
N PHE A 420 8.01 3.84 -22.30
CA PHE A 420 9.29 4.44 -21.94
C PHE A 420 9.97 5.13 -23.11
N ASP A 421 9.79 4.63 -24.34
CA ASP A 421 10.33 5.31 -25.53
C ASP A 421 9.71 6.70 -25.66
N LYS A 422 8.40 6.82 -25.41
CA LYS A 422 7.69 8.11 -25.45
C LYS A 422 8.07 9.06 -24.31
N TYR A 423 8.09 8.57 -23.07
CA TYR A 423 8.17 9.43 -21.88
C TYR A 423 9.54 9.48 -21.20
N VAL A 424 10.49 8.62 -21.59
CA VAL A 424 11.83 8.55 -20.99
C VAL A 424 12.91 8.77 -22.04
N LYS A 425 12.97 7.91 -23.07
CA LYS A 425 14.05 7.96 -24.06
C LYS A 425 13.95 9.14 -25.01
N ASN A 426 12.74 9.41 -25.52
CA ASN A 426 12.48 10.47 -26.49
C ASN A 426 11.69 11.64 -25.88
N ALA A 427 11.71 11.79 -24.55
CA ALA A 427 11.15 12.97 -23.91
C ALA A 427 11.90 14.21 -24.42
N GLU A 428 11.12 15.21 -24.84
CA GLU A 428 11.62 16.49 -25.37
C GLU A 428 12.25 17.37 -24.28
#